data_AF-A0A2Z3N815-F1
#
_entry.id   AF-A0A2Z3N815-F1
#
_cell.length_a   1.000
_cell.length_b   1.000
_cell.length_c   1.000
_cell.angle_alpha   90.00
_cell.angle_beta   90.00
_cell.angle_gamma   90.00
#
_symmetry.space_group_name_H-M   'P 1'
#
loop_
_entity.id
_entity.type
_entity.pdbx_description
1 polymer ?
#
loop_
_entity_poly.entity_id
_entity_poly.type
_entity_poly.pdbx_seq_one_letter_code
_entity_poly.pdbx_strand_id
1 'polypeptide(L)'
;MIDHLVPVDPQCQTRVSDAVQAILYNLFDGRQALVHLERWAQEIDLEKLIRPGLQPSWLNDDALARHLDRLYEADIHKVISTA
;
A
#
# COMPACT_ATOMS: atom_id res chain seq x y z
N MET A 1 5.58 -11.70 -1.82
CA MET A 1 4.69 -12.54 -2.64
C MET A 1 3.84 -11.69 -3.59
N ILE A 2 3.18 -10.63 -3.10
CA ILE A 2 2.38 -9.71 -3.93
C ILE A 2 3.21 -8.97 -5.00
N ASP A 3 4.38 -8.43 -4.64
CA ASP A 3 5.21 -7.63 -5.56
C ASP A 3 5.73 -8.38 -6.80
N HIS A 4 5.73 -9.73 -6.77
CA HIS A 4 6.10 -10.54 -7.94
C HIS A 4 4.92 -10.74 -8.90
N LEU A 5 3.69 -10.62 -8.39
CA LEU A 5 2.46 -10.80 -9.15
C LEU A 5 1.97 -9.48 -9.74
N VAL A 6 2.24 -8.37 -9.05
CA VAL A 6 1.86 -7.03 -9.49
C VAL A 6 3.12 -6.17 -9.63
N PRO A 7 3.58 -5.88 -10.85
CA PRO A 7 4.74 -5.02 -11.06
C PRO A 7 4.45 -3.60 -10.55
N VAL A 8 5.49 -2.94 -10.05
CA VAL A 8 5.41 -1.56 -9.58
C VAL A 8 5.06 -0.63 -10.75
N ASP A 9 4.07 0.23 -10.56
CA ASP A 9 3.78 1.29 -11.52
C ASP A 9 4.96 2.29 -11.55
N PRO A 10 5.54 2.61 -12.72
CA PRO A 10 6.65 3.57 -12.82
C PRO A 10 6.33 4.97 -12.27
N GLN A 11 5.05 5.32 -12.14
CA GLN A 11 4.60 6.58 -11.56
C GLN A 11 4.55 6.55 -10.02
N CYS A 12 4.72 5.37 -9.41
CA CYS A 12 4.70 5.16 -7.97
C CYS A 12 6.10 4.92 -7.42
N GLN A 13 6.37 5.48 -6.23
CA GLN A 13 7.61 5.23 -5.47
C GLN A 13 7.47 4.08 -4.46
N THR A 14 6.23 3.63 -4.24
CA THR A 14 5.85 2.53 -3.37
C THR A 14 5.61 1.27 -4.18
N ARG A 15 5.83 0.12 -3.53
CA ARG A 15 5.36 -1.17 -4.03
C ARG A 15 3.89 -1.35 -3.67
N VAL A 16 3.24 -2.27 -4.37
CA VAL A 16 1.87 -2.66 -4.07
C VAL A 16 1.76 -3.22 -2.64
N SER A 17 2.73 -4.02 -2.20
CA SER A 17 2.75 -4.52 -0.81
C SER A 17 2.92 -3.40 0.23
N ASP A 18 3.70 -2.35 -0.05
CA ASP A 18 3.84 -1.19 0.84
C ASP A 18 2.46 -0.54 1.07
N ALA A 19 1.71 -0.32 -0.02
CA ALA A 19 0.38 0.29 0.02
C ALA A 19 -0.64 -0.59 0.76
N VAL A 20 -0.68 -1.89 0.48
CA VAL A 20 -1.59 -2.83 1.15
C VAL A 20 -1.30 -2.89 2.65
N GLN A 21 -0.04 -3.00 3.05
CA GLN A 21 0.33 -3.02 4.47
C GLN A 21 -0.06 -1.70 5.15
N ALA A 22 0.18 -0.56 4.52
CA ALA A 22 -0.19 0.73 5.07
C ALA A 22 -1.71 0.85 5.29
N ILE A 23 -2.53 0.38 4.34
CA ILE A 23 -3.99 0.34 4.48
C ILE A 23 -4.42 -0.55 5.65
N LEU A 24 -3.85 -1.75 5.77
CA LEU A 24 -4.19 -2.69 6.84
C LEU A 24 -3.81 -2.15 8.22
N TYR A 25 -2.61 -1.58 8.35
CA TYR A 25 -2.16 -0.99 9.61
C TYR A 25 -2.96 0.25 10.00
N ASN A 26 -3.30 1.10 9.03
CA ASN A 26 -4.20 2.23 9.25
C ASN A 26 -5.57 1.77 9.77
N LEU A 27 -6.11 0.68 9.22
CA LEU A 27 -7.36 0.09 9.69
C LEU A 27 -7.24 -0.49 11.11
N PHE A 28 -6.11 -1.16 11.42
CA PHE A 28 -5.86 -1.68 12.77
C PHE A 28 -5.63 -0.60 13.82
N ASP A 29 -5.21 0.59 13.41
CA ASP A 29 -5.16 1.81 14.26
C ASP A 29 -6.56 2.43 14.48
N GLY A 30 -7.63 1.75 14.04
CA GLY A 30 -9.02 2.18 14.21
C GLY A 30 -9.47 3.29 13.25
N ARG A 31 -8.69 3.56 12.20
CA ARG A 31 -8.99 4.59 11.21
C ARG A 31 -9.77 4.02 10.03
N GLN A 32 -10.38 4.93 9.26
CA GLN A 32 -11.05 4.56 8.03
C GLN A 32 -10.03 4.31 6.92
N ALA A 33 -10.12 3.13 6.31
CA ALA A 33 -9.24 2.75 5.21
C ALA A 33 -9.26 3.81 4.10
N LEU A 34 -8.07 4.08 3.53
CA LEU A 34 -7.81 5.05 2.45
C LEU A 34 -8.03 6.52 2.83
N VAL A 35 -8.58 6.85 3.99
CA VAL A 35 -8.83 8.24 4.37
C VAL A 35 -7.60 8.83 5.06
N HIS A 36 -7.03 9.88 4.46
CA HIS A 36 -5.89 10.61 5.01
C HIS A 36 -4.69 9.72 5.37
N LEU A 37 -4.43 8.70 4.56
CA LEU A 37 -3.41 7.69 4.85
C LEU A 37 -2.00 8.29 4.89
N GLU A 38 -1.69 9.23 3.99
CA GLU A 38 -0.45 10.01 4.04
C GLU A 38 -0.29 10.76 5.38
N ARG A 39 -1.36 11.40 5.89
CA ARG A 39 -1.30 12.10 7.18
C ARG A 39 -1.06 11.12 8.32
N TRP A 40 -1.76 9.99 8.34
CA TRP A 40 -1.51 8.94 9.33
C TRP A 40 -0.06 8.43 9.25
N ALA A 41 0.48 8.26 8.04
CA ALA A 41 1.85 7.82 7.84
C ALA A 41 2.90 8.82 8.37
N GLN A 42 2.55 10.10 8.53
CA GLN A 42 3.41 11.09 9.21
C GLN A 42 3.42 10.94 10.74
N GLU A 43 2.42 10.27 11.31
CA GLU A 43 2.26 10.11 12.76
C GLU A 43 2.93 8.83 13.30
N ILE A 44 3.40 7.94 12.42
CA ILE A 44 3.99 6.65 12.76
C ILE A 44 5.42 6.49 12.21
N ASP A 45 6.18 5.57 12.80
CA ASP A 45 7.48 5.15 12.28
C ASP A 45 7.28 4.17 11.11
N LEU A 46 6.96 4.74 9.95
CA LEU A 46 6.63 4.00 8.72
C LEU A 46 7.80 3.13 8.23
N GLU A 47 9.03 3.62 8.38
CA GLU A 47 10.23 2.91 7.95
C GLU A 47 10.44 1.62 8.74
N LYS A 48 10.23 1.69 10.06
CA LYS A 48 10.31 0.52 10.93
C LYS A 48 9.14 -0.42 10.76
N LEU A 49 7.94 0.11 10.49
CA LEU A 49 6.71 -0.67 10.42
C LEU A 49 6.54 -1.44 9.10
N ILE A 50 6.96 -0.84 7.98
CA ILE A 50 6.74 -1.39 6.63
C ILE A 50 8.07 -1.68 5.95
N ARG A 51 8.84 -0.64 5.64
CA ARG A 51 10.08 -0.77 4.84
C ARG A 51 11.00 0.43 5.03
N PRO A 52 12.32 0.22 5.19
CA PRO A 52 13.29 1.31 5.24
C PRO A 52 13.22 2.25 4.02
N GLY A 53 13.32 3.56 4.29
CA GLY A 53 13.26 4.62 3.29
C GLY A 53 11.87 4.91 2.71
N LEU A 54 10.81 4.27 3.20
CA LEU A 54 9.44 4.56 2.80
C LEU A 54 9.01 5.94 3.33
N GLN A 55 8.58 6.83 2.44
CA GLN A 55 8.15 8.19 2.80
C GLN A 55 6.63 8.31 2.85
N PRO A 56 6.06 9.05 3.83
CA PRO A 56 4.61 9.27 3.91
C PRO A 56 4.01 9.87 2.64
N SER A 57 4.72 10.79 1.97
CA SER A 57 4.26 11.46 0.75
C SER A 57 4.08 10.52 -0.45
N TRP A 58 4.63 9.31 -0.39
CA TRP A 58 4.44 8.28 -1.41
C TRP A 58 3.14 7.49 -1.23
N LEU A 59 2.41 7.72 -0.14
CA LEU A 59 1.12 7.10 0.21
C LEU A 59 -0.06 8.08 0.05
N ASN A 60 0.03 8.99 -0.93
CA ASN A 60 -1.07 9.86 -1.30
C ASN A 60 -2.18 9.10 -2.06
N ASP A 61 -3.37 9.70 -2.12
CA ASP A 61 -4.57 9.07 -2.70
C ASP A 61 -4.37 8.62 -4.15
N ASP A 62 -3.60 9.37 -4.94
CA ASP A 62 -3.33 9.09 -6.36
C ASP A 62 -2.42 7.86 -6.55
N ALA A 63 -1.42 7.70 -5.67
CA ALA A 63 -0.57 6.51 -5.64
C ALA A 63 -1.35 5.27 -5.13
N LEU A 64 -2.19 5.45 -4.11
CA LEU A 64 -3.02 4.37 -3.56
C LEU A 64 -4.04 3.88 -4.58
N ALA A 65 -4.72 4.78 -5.28
CA ALA A 65 -5.67 4.42 -6.33
C ALA A 65 -5.02 3.56 -7.41
N ARG A 66 -3.84 3.97 -7.92
CA ARG A 66 -3.09 3.16 -8.90
C ARG A 66 -2.75 1.77 -8.36
N HIS A 67 -2.29 1.65 -7.12
CA HIS A 67 -1.98 0.33 -6.55
C HIS A 67 -3.21 -0.57 -6.46
N LEU A 68 -4.37 -0.01 -6.09
CA LEU A 68 -5.62 -0.75 -6.04
C LEU A 68 -6.11 -1.17 -7.43
N ASP A 69 -6.01 -0.28 -8.43
CA ASP A 69 -6.34 -0.60 -9.82
C ASP A 69 -5.47 -1.76 -10.33
N ARG A 70 -4.17 -1.70 -10.08
CA ARG A 70 -3.23 -2.76 -10.48
C ARG A 70 -3.48 -4.07 -9.76
N LEU A 71 -3.82 -4.03 -8.47
CA LEU A 71 -4.22 -5.22 -7.71
C LEU A 71 -5.48 -5.86 -8.30
N TYR A 72 -6.45 -5.04 -8.69
CA TYR A 72 -7.67 -5.50 -9.32
C TYR A 72 -7.40 -6.12 -10.70
N GLU A 73 -6.61 -5.44 -11.55
CA GLU A 73 -6.19 -5.93 -12.87
C GLU A 73 -5.39 -7.24 -12.82
N ALA A 74 -4.58 -7.42 -11.77
CA ALA A 74 -3.78 -8.62 -11.56
C ALA A 74 -4.59 -9.84 -11.09
N ASP A 75 -5.93 -9.74 -11.05
CA ASP A 75 -6.84 -10.78 -10.61
C ASP A 75 -6.51 -11.21 -9.17
N ILE A 76 -6.87 -10.34 -8.23
CA ILE A 76 -6.59 -10.46 -6.79
C ILE A 76 -6.96 -11.84 -6.20
N HIS A 77 -7.90 -12.56 -6.83
CA HIS A 77 -8.27 -13.93 -6.45
C HIS A 77 -7.10 -14.93 -6.61
N LYS A 78 -6.19 -14.74 -7.57
CA LYS A 78 -4.95 -15.54 -7.68
C LYS A 78 -3.92 -15.18 -6.60
N VAL A 79 -3.92 -13.93 -6.15
CA VAL A 79 -3.02 -13.44 -5.09
C VAL A 79 -3.43 -13.98 -3.71
N ILE A 80 -4.74 -14.16 -3.47
CA ILE A 80 -5.29 -14.63 -2.19
C ILE A 80 -5.47 -16.17 -2.17
N SER A 81 -5.66 -16.82 -3.33
CA SER A 81 -5.98 -18.25 -3.42
C SER A 81 -4.77 -19.19 -3.59
N THR A 82 -3.54 -18.70 -3.46
CA THR A 82 -2.37 -19.61 -3.41
C THR A 82 -2.24 -20.17 -1.99
N ALA A 83 -3.06 -21.17 -1.67
CA ALA A 83 -2.96 -22.03 -0.50
C ALA A 83 -2.36 -23.38 -0.89
#